data_AF-A0AA41N2Z4-F1
#
_entry.id   AF-A0AA41N2Z4-F1
#
_cell.length_a   1.000
_cell.length_b   1.000
_cell.length_c   1.000
_cell.angle_alpha   90.00
_cell.angle_beta   90.00
_cell.angle_gamma   90.00
#
_symmetry.space_group_name_H-M   'P 1'
#
loop_
_entity.id
_entity.type
_entity.pdbx_description
1 polymer ?
#
loop_
_entity_poly.entity_id
_entity_poly.type
_entity_poly.pdbx_seq_one_letter_code
_entity_poly.pdbx_strand_id
1 'polypeptide(L)'
;MQKEMSEFILEGIRIEEEYAKNLAKLSQNSLAAQEEGSLGEAWAQVKKSLADEAEVHLKFSAKLHSEVEKPLMNFRENFKKYMKKCDHHIADLRKQPASCYTSVEKARKALTEQQRDLELKSQQLEIELSNDGGGHQEGPEEVHTGW
;
A
#
# COMPACT_ATOMS: atom_id res chain seq x y z
N MET A 1 -4.51 7.94 13.48
CA MET A 1 -3.44 8.93 13.71
C MET A 1 -3.60 10.25 12.93
N GLN A 2 -3.45 10.34 11.60
CA GLN A 2 -3.54 11.66 10.91
C GLN A 2 -4.86 12.41 11.17
N LYS A 3 -6.00 11.72 11.00
CA LYS A 3 -7.33 12.29 11.27
C LYS A 3 -7.47 12.72 12.74
N GLU A 4 -7.06 11.87 13.67
CA GLU A 4 -7.07 12.17 15.11
C GLU A 4 -6.18 13.38 15.46
N MET A 5 -5.02 13.52 14.81
CA MET A 5 -4.15 14.69 14.99
C MET A 5 -4.81 15.96 14.47
N SER A 6 -5.48 15.91 13.31
CA SER A 6 -6.25 17.04 12.79
C SER A 6 -7.36 17.45 13.75
N GLU A 7 -8.12 16.47 14.26
CA GLU A 7 -9.21 16.69 15.22
C GLU A 7 -8.68 17.28 16.54
N PHE A 8 -7.52 16.84 17.02
CA PHE A 8 -6.86 17.41 18.20
C PHE A 8 -6.49 18.89 18.00
N ILE A 9 -5.91 19.24 16.84
CA ILE A 9 -5.59 20.63 16.51
C ILE A 9 -6.87 21.46 16.38
N LEU A 10 -7.93 20.90 15.78
CA LEU A 10 -9.22 21.58 15.66
C LEU A 10 -9.84 21.92 17.02
N GLU A 11 -9.71 21.04 18.01
CA GLU A 11 -10.16 21.34 19.36
C GLU A 11 -9.29 22.41 20.03
N GLY A 12 -7.97 22.38 19.82
CA GLY A 12 -7.07 23.45 20.26
C GLY A 12 -7.44 24.82 19.67
N ILE A 13 -7.79 24.86 18.37
CA ILE A 13 -8.28 26.07 17.68
C ILE A 13 -9.54 26.62 18.35
N ARG A 14 -10.49 25.77 18.74
CA ARG A 14 -11.73 26.21 19.43
C ARG A 14 -11.46 26.81 20.80
N ILE A 15 -10.57 26.20 21.58
CA ILE A 15 -10.14 26.72 22.87
C ILE A 15 -9.51 28.11 22.69
N GLU A 16 -8.67 28.25 21.67
CA GLU A 16 -8.00 29.50 21.35
C GLU A 16 -8.97 30.60 20.92
N GLU A 17 -9.97 30.27 20.10
CA GLU A 17 -11.02 31.20 19.66
C GLU A 17 -11.89 31.66 20.84
N GLU A 18 -12.26 30.74 21.74
CA GLU A 18 -13.01 31.08 22.94
C GLU A 18 -12.20 31.96 23.90
N TYR A 19 -10.91 31.66 24.06
CA TYR A 19 -10.00 32.48 24.86
C TYR A 19 -9.88 33.91 24.30
N ALA A 20 -9.62 34.05 22.99
CA ALA A 20 -9.57 35.35 22.32
C ALA A 20 -10.89 36.12 22.46
N LYS A 21 -12.03 35.45 22.29
CA LYS A 21 -13.36 36.05 22.46
C LYS A 21 -13.57 36.59 23.87
N ASN A 22 -13.11 35.86 24.89
CA ASN A 22 -13.24 36.27 26.28
C ASN A 22 -12.33 37.46 26.61
N LEU A 23 -11.09 37.47 26.11
CA LEU A 23 -10.19 38.62 26.21
C LEU A 23 -10.77 39.87 25.54
N ALA A 24 -11.27 39.73 24.31
CA ALA A 24 -11.92 40.82 23.59
C ALA A 24 -13.11 41.38 24.36
N LYS A 25 -13.95 40.51 24.92
CA LYS A 25 -15.08 40.93 25.76
C LYS A 25 -14.62 41.66 27.03
N LEU A 26 -13.57 41.17 27.69
CA LEU A 26 -13.03 41.79 28.90
C LEU A 26 -12.41 43.17 28.61
N SER A 27 -11.76 43.34 27.45
CA SER A 27 -11.17 44.61 27.02
C SER A 27 -12.18 45.75 26.93
N GLN A 28 -13.44 45.44 26.62
CA GLN A 28 -14.52 46.43 26.44
C GLN A 28 -15.26 46.75 27.75
N ASN A 29 -14.81 46.23 28.89
CA ASN A 29 -15.45 46.49 30.16
C ASN A 29 -15.24 47.95 30.62
N SER A 30 -16.27 48.53 31.24
CA SER A 30 -16.29 49.90 31.76
C SER A 30 -15.70 50.04 33.19
N LEU A 31 -15.13 48.98 33.75
CA LEU A 31 -14.48 49.03 35.07
C LEU A 31 -13.39 50.11 35.11
N ALA A 32 -13.44 50.93 36.17
CA ALA A 32 -12.53 52.05 36.42
C ALA A 32 -12.37 53.03 35.24
N ALA A 33 -13.41 53.19 34.41
CA ALA A 33 -13.39 54.13 33.28
C ALA A 33 -13.37 55.62 33.72
N GLN A 34 -13.66 55.90 34.98
CA GLN A 34 -13.65 57.23 35.60
C GLN A 34 -12.29 57.62 36.18
N GLU A 35 -11.30 56.74 36.12
CA GLU A 35 -9.94 57.05 36.56
C GLU A 35 -9.33 58.10 35.61
N GLU A 36 -8.76 59.16 36.18
CA GLU A 36 -8.23 60.29 35.43
C GLU A 36 -6.70 60.40 35.54
N GLY A 37 -6.13 61.34 34.77
CA GLY A 37 -4.70 61.57 34.72
C GLY A 37 -3.91 60.40 34.16
N SER A 38 -2.61 60.36 34.45
CA SER A 38 -1.70 59.34 33.91
C SER A 38 -2.05 57.92 34.36
N LEU A 39 -2.69 57.76 35.52
CA LEU A 39 -3.17 56.46 35.99
C LEU A 39 -4.36 55.97 35.14
N GLY A 40 -5.31 56.85 34.81
CA GLY A 40 -6.42 56.54 33.91
C GLY A 40 -5.96 56.18 32.50
N GLU A 41 -4.98 56.91 31.96
CA GLU A 41 -4.35 56.60 30.68
C GLU A 41 -3.66 55.23 30.69
N ALA A 42 -2.90 54.93 31.74
CA ALA A 42 -2.26 53.62 31.92
C ALA A 42 -3.29 52.49 32.00
N TRP A 43 -4.39 52.70 32.73
CA TRP A 43 -5.48 51.73 32.82
C TRP A 43 -6.19 51.51 31.47
N ALA A 44 -6.44 52.58 30.71
CA ALA A 44 -6.98 52.48 29.36
C ALA A 44 -6.05 51.68 28.44
N GLN A 45 -4.73 51.86 28.58
CA GLN A 45 -3.74 51.09 27.83
C GLN A 45 -3.74 49.61 28.22
N VAL A 46 -3.96 49.25 29.49
CA VAL A 46 -4.13 47.85 29.92
C VAL A 46 -5.34 47.21 29.23
N LYS A 47 -6.49 47.91 29.19
CA LYS A 47 -7.67 47.42 28.46
C LYS A 47 -7.39 47.24 26.98
N LYS A 48 -6.67 48.18 26.36
CA LYS A 48 -6.24 48.07 24.96
C LYS A 48 -5.32 46.87 24.73
N SER A 49 -4.35 46.62 25.61
CA SER A 49 -3.46 45.46 25.46
C SER A 49 -4.20 44.13 25.49
N LEU A 50 -5.31 44.02 26.24
CA LEU A 50 -6.17 42.83 26.22
C LEU A 50 -6.86 42.65 24.85
N ALA A 51 -7.27 43.73 24.20
CA ALA A 51 -7.83 43.66 22.86
C ALA A 51 -6.77 43.26 21.81
N ASP A 52 -5.57 43.84 21.92
CA ASP A 52 -4.44 43.51 21.05
C ASP A 52 -4.03 42.03 21.24
N GLU A 53 -4.00 41.54 22.48
CA GLU A 53 -3.74 40.13 22.80
C GLU A 53 -4.83 39.22 22.21
N ALA A 54 -6.11 39.57 22.35
CA ALA A 54 -7.20 38.83 21.71
C ALA A 54 -7.02 38.71 20.19
N GLU A 55 -6.56 39.77 19.52
CA GLU A 55 -6.28 39.74 18.07
C GLU A 55 -5.11 38.81 17.73
N VAL A 56 -4.06 38.78 18.56
CA VAL A 56 -2.92 37.85 18.39
C VAL A 56 -3.39 36.39 18.46
N HIS A 57 -4.16 36.04 19.49
CA HIS A 57 -4.70 34.68 19.67
C HIS A 57 -5.63 34.28 18.51
N LEU A 58 -6.50 35.19 18.05
CA LEU A 58 -7.38 34.92 16.91
C LEU A 58 -6.60 34.69 15.61
N LYS A 59 -5.58 35.50 15.34
CA LYS A 59 -4.69 35.32 14.18
C LYS A 59 -3.91 34.01 14.28
N PHE A 60 -3.45 33.64 15.48
CA PHE A 60 -2.76 32.38 15.70
C PHE A 60 -3.68 31.19 15.42
N SER A 61 -4.92 31.21 15.92
CA SER A 61 -5.93 30.18 15.64
C SER A 61 -6.19 30.02 14.13
N ALA A 62 -6.34 31.13 13.40
CA ALA A 62 -6.50 31.12 11.95
C ALA A 62 -5.29 30.51 11.20
N LYS A 63 -4.07 30.77 11.70
CA LYS A 63 -2.85 30.14 11.17
C LYS A 63 -2.77 28.66 11.50
N LEU A 64 -3.08 28.25 12.73
CA LEU A 64 -3.16 26.83 13.09
C LEU A 64 -4.14 26.08 12.17
N HIS A 65 -5.29 26.66 11.89
CA HIS A 65 -6.25 26.06 10.98
C HIS A 65 -5.70 25.92 9.55
N SER A 66 -5.17 27.01 8.98
CA SER A 66 -4.77 27.03 7.56
C SER A 66 -3.42 26.36 7.27
N GLU A 67 -2.47 26.42 8.20
CA GLU A 67 -1.09 25.93 8.02
C GLU A 67 -0.85 24.57 8.68
N VAL A 68 -1.71 24.11 9.60
CA VAL A 68 -1.51 22.85 10.33
C VAL A 68 -2.68 21.90 10.18
N GLU A 69 -3.87 22.26 10.66
CA GLU A 69 -5.06 21.38 10.65
C GLU A 69 -5.43 20.97 9.23
N LYS A 70 -5.66 21.93 8.34
CA LYS A 70 -6.11 21.65 6.97
C LYS A 70 -5.08 20.86 6.17
N PRO A 71 -3.77 21.17 6.21
CA PRO A 71 -2.74 20.31 5.62
C PRO A 71 -2.71 18.91 6.21
N LEU A 72 -2.86 18.76 7.53
CA LEU A 72 -2.93 17.45 8.18
C LEU A 72 -4.16 16.66 7.72
N MET A 73 -5.35 17.27 7.62
CA MET A 73 -6.56 16.58 7.16
C MET A 73 -6.44 16.15 5.70
N ASN A 74 -5.95 17.05 4.85
CA ASN A 74 -5.90 16.84 3.41
C ASN A 74 -4.69 16.02 2.97
N PHE A 75 -3.69 15.83 3.85
CA PHE A 75 -2.56 14.98 3.59
C PHE A 75 -3.08 13.60 3.16
N ARG A 76 -2.63 13.10 2.02
CA ARG A 76 -2.96 11.73 1.60
C ARG A 76 -4.46 11.43 1.40
N GLU A 77 -5.32 12.42 1.10
CA GLU A 77 -6.75 12.19 0.80
C GLU A 77 -6.99 11.07 -0.23
N ASN A 78 -6.12 10.98 -1.25
CA ASN A 78 -6.19 9.95 -2.28
C ASN A 78 -5.31 8.73 -2.01
N PHE A 79 -4.49 8.74 -0.97
CA PHE A 79 -3.49 7.70 -0.69
C PHE A 79 -4.13 6.33 -0.49
N LYS A 80 -5.26 6.26 0.23
CA LYS A 80 -5.99 4.99 0.41
C LYS A 80 -6.45 4.39 -0.91
N LYS A 81 -6.91 5.22 -1.86
CA LYS A 81 -7.30 4.77 -3.20
C LYS A 81 -6.08 4.29 -3.99
N TYR A 82 -4.99 5.05 -3.96
CA TYR A 82 -3.73 4.67 -4.62
C TYR A 82 -3.15 3.37 -4.07
N MET A 83 -3.10 3.20 -2.74
CA MET A 83 -2.62 1.97 -2.11
C MET A 83 -3.44 0.76 -2.53
N LYS A 84 -4.78 0.86 -2.52
CA LYS A 84 -5.64 -0.22 -3.02
C LYS A 84 -5.38 -0.56 -4.49
N LYS A 85 -5.16 0.45 -5.34
CA LYS A 85 -4.83 0.25 -6.75
C LYS A 85 -3.48 -0.45 -6.92
N CYS A 86 -2.46 -0.03 -6.17
CA CYS A 86 -1.16 -0.69 -6.15
C CYS A 86 -1.27 -2.14 -5.66
N ASP A 87 -1.97 -2.39 -4.56
CA ASP A 87 -2.17 -3.73 -4.01
C ASP A 87 -2.85 -4.64 -5.03
N HIS A 88 -3.91 -4.16 -5.69
CA HIS A 88 -4.60 -4.91 -6.73
C HIS A 88 -3.69 -5.23 -7.91
N HIS A 89 -2.91 -4.24 -8.37
CA HIS A 89 -1.97 -4.43 -9.46
C HIS A 89 -0.89 -5.48 -9.14
N ILE A 90 -0.30 -5.42 -7.94
CA ILE A 90 0.68 -6.40 -7.49
C ILE A 90 0.03 -7.78 -7.34
N ALA A 91 -1.19 -7.85 -6.82
CA ALA A 91 -1.93 -9.11 -6.69
C ALA A 91 -2.19 -9.75 -8.05
N ASP A 92 -2.56 -8.97 -9.07
CA ASP A 92 -2.77 -9.49 -10.43
C ASP A 92 -1.47 -9.93 -11.07
N LEU A 93 -0.39 -9.16 -10.92
CA LEU A 93 0.93 -9.57 -11.38
C LEU A 93 1.39 -10.87 -10.72
N ARG A 94 1.07 -11.10 -9.44
CA ARG A 94 1.39 -12.37 -8.74
C ARG A 94 0.59 -13.57 -9.27
N LYS A 95 -0.59 -13.37 -9.87
CA LYS A 95 -1.35 -14.48 -10.48
C LYS A 95 -0.66 -15.04 -11.71
N GLN A 96 0.04 -14.21 -12.48
CA GLN A 96 0.74 -14.63 -13.70
C GLN A 96 1.83 -15.69 -13.46
N PRO A 97 2.82 -15.49 -12.56
CA PRO A 97 3.83 -16.51 -12.29
C PRO A 97 3.22 -17.75 -11.62
N ALA A 98 2.18 -17.62 -10.80
CA ALA A 98 1.48 -18.78 -10.24
C ALA A 98 0.81 -19.63 -11.34
N SER A 99 0.14 -18.98 -12.30
CA SER A 99 -0.45 -19.65 -13.46
C SER A 99 0.61 -20.24 -14.40
N CYS A 100 1.72 -19.54 -14.62
CA CYS A 100 2.84 -20.04 -15.41
C CYS A 100 3.47 -21.27 -14.74
N TYR A 101 3.76 -21.19 -13.44
CA TYR A 101 4.32 -22.29 -12.66
C TYR A 101 3.44 -23.54 -12.71
N THR A 102 2.12 -23.41 -12.50
CA THR A 102 1.20 -24.55 -12.58
C THR A 102 1.16 -25.17 -13.99
N SER A 103 1.27 -24.36 -15.04
CA SER A 103 1.31 -24.83 -16.43
C SER A 103 2.62 -25.57 -16.74
N VAL A 104 3.76 -25.02 -16.28
CA VAL A 104 5.09 -25.65 -16.40
C VAL A 104 5.13 -26.99 -15.67
N GLU A 105 4.60 -27.06 -14.44
CA GLU A 105 4.57 -28.31 -13.67
C GLU A 105 3.71 -29.39 -14.34
N LYS A 106 2.59 -29.01 -14.97
CA LYS A 106 1.76 -29.93 -15.76
C LYS A 106 2.50 -30.44 -17.00
N ALA A 107 3.14 -29.54 -17.76
CA ALA A 107 3.90 -29.91 -18.94
C ALA A 107 5.09 -30.82 -18.60
N ARG A 108 5.79 -30.55 -17.48
CA ARG A 108 6.88 -31.40 -16.99
C ARG A 108 6.39 -32.81 -16.68
N LYS A 109 5.26 -32.94 -15.96
CA LYS A 109 4.66 -34.25 -15.65
C LYS A 109 4.29 -35.02 -16.92
N ALA A 110 3.62 -34.38 -17.87
CA ALA A 110 3.24 -34.99 -19.14
C ALA A 110 4.45 -35.46 -19.95
N LEU A 111 5.52 -34.67 -19.98
CA LEU A 111 6.78 -35.04 -20.64
C LEU A 111 7.41 -36.28 -19.98
N THR A 112 7.49 -36.32 -18.65
CA THR A 112 8.04 -37.47 -17.92
C THR A 112 7.22 -38.75 -18.17
N GLU A 113 5.89 -38.63 -18.26
CA GLU A 113 5.00 -39.76 -18.58
C GLU A 113 5.23 -40.27 -20.01
N GLN A 114 5.29 -39.36 -20.99
CA GLN A 114 5.61 -39.72 -22.38
C GLN A 114 7.00 -40.35 -22.55
N GLN A 115 7.99 -39.87 -21.79
CA GLN A 115 9.35 -40.45 -21.80
C GLN A 115 9.34 -41.89 -21.29
N ARG A 116 8.61 -42.20 -20.21
CA ARG A 116 8.45 -43.59 -19.74
C ARG A 116 7.75 -44.48 -20.75
N ASP A 117 6.66 -43.99 -21.34
CA ASP A 117 5.90 -44.77 -22.34
C ASP A 117 6.75 -45.10 -23.57
N LEU A 118 7.57 -44.15 -24.02
CA LEU A 118 8.52 -44.36 -25.11
C LEU A 118 9.58 -45.41 -24.75
N GLU A 119 10.15 -45.32 -23.55
CA GLU A 119 11.15 -46.28 -23.06
C GLU A 119 10.58 -47.69 -22.98
N LEU A 120 9.37 -47.85 -22.44
CA LEU A 120 8.66 -49.14 -22.38
C LEU A 120 8.38 -49.70 -23.77
N LYS A 121 7.88 -48.88 -24.71
CA LYS A 121 7.63 -49.32 -26.10
C LYS A 121 8.91 -49.72 -26.82
N SER A 122 10.02 -49.00 -26.58
CA SER A 122 11.32 -49.34 -27.15
C SER A 122 11.82 -50.70 -26.65
N GLN A 123 11.74 -50.94 -25.33
CA GLN A 123 12.12 -52.23 -24.74
C GLN A 123 11.26 -53.39 -25.28
N GLN A 124 9.95 -53.16 -25.42
CA GLN A 124 9.04 -54.15 -25.98
C GLN A 124 9.39 -54.52 -27.43
N LEU A 125 9.68 -53.52 -28.27
CA LEU A 125 10.12 -53.73 -29.66
C LEU A 125 11.45 -54.49 -29.73
N GLU A 126 12.39 -54.19 -28.84
CA GLU A 126 13.69 -54.87 -28.80
C GLU A 126 13.55 -56.36 -28.43
N ILE A 127 12.63 -56.70 -27.52
CA ILE A 127 12.28 -58.08 -27.18
C ILE A 127 11.61 -58.79 -28.37
N GLU A 128 10.68 -58.14 -29.07
CA GLU A 128 10.00 -58.70 -30.25
C GLU A 128 11.00 -58.99 -31.38
N LEU A 129 11.88 -58.04 -31.69
CA LEU A 129 12.92 -58.21 -32.72
C LEU A 129 13.95 -59.30 -32.34
N SER A 130 14.28 -59.43 -31.06
CA SER A 130 15.18 -60.48 -30.57
C SER A 130 14.56 -61.88 -30.69
N ASN A 131 13.22 -61.98 -30.58
CA ASN A 131 12.50 -63.24 -30.79
C ASN A 131 12.38 -63.61 -32.28
N ASP A 132 12.28 -62.63 -33.19
CA ASP A 132 12.16 -62.88 -34.64
C ASP A 132 13.51 -63.15 -35.33
N GLY A 133 14.62 -62.66 -34.76
CA GLY A 133 15.99 -62.89 -35.26
C GLY A 133 16.58 -64.28 -34.97
N GLY A 134 15.88 -65.13 -34.20
CA GLY A 134 16.34 -66.47 -33.81
C GLY A 134 16.08 -67.58 -34.83
N GLY A 135 15.55 -67.26 -36.01
CA GLY A 135 15.01 -68.23 -36.97
C GLY A 135 15.64 -68.19 -38.37
N HIS A 136 16.96 -68.04 -38.50
CA HIS A 136 17.65 -68.36 -39.76
C HIS A 136 19.06 -68.88 -39.47
N GLN A 137 19.18 -70.20 -39.32
CA GLN A 137 20.44 -70.89 -39.54
C GLN A 137 20.23 -71.96 -40.60
N GLU A 138 21.09 -71.85 -41.61
CA GLU A 138 21.06 -72.43 -42.95
C GLU A 138 21.04 -73.96 -42.96
N GLY A 139 20.33 -74.54 -43.93
CA GLY A 139 20.74 -75.76 -44.61
C GLY A 139 20.51 -75.56 -46.13
N PRO A 140 20.95 -76.44 -47.03
CA PRO A 140 21.82 -77.62 -46.92
C PRO A 140 22.99 -77.60 -47.96
N GLU A 141 23.97 -78.51 -47.91
CA GLU A 141 24.72 -78.89 -49.13
C GLU A 141 24.94 -80.41 -49.20
N GLU A 142 24.23 -81.05 -50.14
CA GLU A 142 24.55 -82.36 -50.68
C GLU A 142 25.89 -82.28 -51.42
N VAL A 143 26.84 -83.16 -51.08
CA VAL A 143 28.05 -83.36 -51.88
C VAL A 143 27.94 -84.71 -52.56
N HIS A 144 27.65 -84.69 -53.87
CA HIS A 144 27.66 -85.88 -54.72
C HIS A 144 28.43 -85.58 -56.01
N THR A 145 29.68 -86.03 -56.10
CA THR A 145 30.35 -86.33 -57.38
C THR A 145 31.35 -87.47 -57.15
N GLY A 146 31.12 -88.61 -57.83
CA GLY A 146 31.98 -89.78 -57.76
C GLY A 146 33.19 -89.71 -58.71
N TRP A 147 34.19 -90.56 -58.40
CA TRP A 147 34.70 -91.66 -59.23
C TRP A 147 35.16 -92.77 -58.28
#